data_AF-A0A2S9FG20-F1
#
_entry.id   AF-A0A2S9FG20-F1
#
_cell.length_a   1.000
_cell.length_b   1.000
_cell.length_c   1.000
_cell.angle_alpha   90.00
_cell.angle_beta   90.00
_cell.angle_gamma   90.00
#
_symmetry.space_group_name_H-M   'P 1'
#
loop_
_entity.id
_entity.type
_entity.pdbx_description
1 polymer ?
#
loop_
_entity_poly.entity_id
_entity_poly.type
_entity_poly.pdbx_seq_one_letter_code
_entity_poly.pdbx_strand_id
1 'polypeptide(L)'
;TKVRHSAFYATPLDYLLTRLGVRRIILTGQVTEQCILYSALDGYVRHYEVVVPPDAVAHIDSELCDAALKMMERNMKAELSNSSDCLP
;
A
#
# COMPACT_ATOMS: atom_id res chain seq x y z
N THR A 1 5.36 8.02 -13.93
CA THR A 1 5.71 9.04 -12.92
C THR A 1 4.53 9.32 -12.02
N LYS A 2 4.77 9.53 -10.73
CA LYS A 2 3.77 9.82 -9.70
C LYS A 2 3.72 11.33 -9.45
N VAL A 3 2.52 11.91 -9.31
CA VAL A 3 2.33 13.37 -9.12
C VAL A 3 1.65 13.75 -7.79
N ARG A 4 1.10 12.78 -7.06
CA ARG A 4 0.44 12.92 -5.74
C ARG A 4 0.72 11.70 -4.88
N HIS A 5 0.28 11.71 -3.61
CA HIS A 5 0.62 10.65 -2.67
C HIS A 5 0.05 9.26 -2.96
N SER A 6 -1.07 9.11 -3.67
CA SER A 6 -1.47 7.79 -4.19
C SER A 6 -0.67 7.43 -5.44
N ALA A 7 -0.18 6.19 -5.55
CA ALA A 7 0.50 5.67 -6.73
C ALA A 7 -0.46 5.52 -7.93
N PHE A 8 -1.76 5.44 -7.67
CA PHE A 8 -2.81 5.31 -8.70
C PHE A 8 -3.29 6.67 -9.23
N TYR A 9 -3.12 7.75 -8.46
CA TYR A 9 -3.64 9.06 -8.83
C TYR A 9 -2.94 9.61 -10.08
N ALA A 10 -3.70 9.78 -11.17
CA ALA A 10 -3.24 10.30 -12.45
C ALA A 10 -2.03 9.54 -13.02
N THR A 11 -2.00 8.21 -12.84
CA THR A 11 -0.98 7.33 -13.42
C THR A 11 -1.63 6.18 -14.22
N PRO A 12 -0.90 5.55 -15.15
CA PRO A 12 -1.40 4.38 -15.87
C PRO A 12 -1.33 3.08 -15.05
N LEU A 13 -1.03 3.14 -13.74
CA LEU A 13 -0.72 1.94 -12.94
C LEU A 13 -1.87 0.93 -12.92
N ASP A 14 -3.10 1.38 -12.69
CA ASP A 14 -4.28 0.50 -12.62
C ASP A 14 -4.51 -0.26 -13.93
N TYR A 15 -4.38 0.46 -15.05
CA TYR A 15 -4.48 -0.13 -16.38
C TYR A 15 -3.42 -1.22 -16.60
N LEU A 16 -2.17 -0.97 -16.20
CA LEU A 16 -1.07 -1.93 -16.34
C LEU A 16 -1.29 -3.17 -15.46
N LEU A 17 -1.64 -2.99 -14.18
CA LEU A 17 -1.89 -4.10 -13.25
C LEU A 17 -3.06 -4.97 -13.71
N THR A 18 -4.15 -4.34 -14.18
CA THR A 18 -5.31 -5.05 -14.76
C THR A 18 -4.90 -5.85 -15.99
N ARG A 19 -4.10 -5.26 -16.90
CA ARG A 19 -3.61 -5.95 -18.11
C ARG A 19 -2.70 -7.14 -17.79
N LEU A 20 -2.00 -7.09 -16.67
CA LEU A 20 -1.15 -8.16 -16.17
C LEU A 20 -1.91 -9.21 -15.34
N GLY A 21 -3.21 -9.01 -15.09
CA GLY A 21 -4.01 -9.92 -14.26
C GLY A 21 -3.59 -9.93 -12.79
N VAL A 22 -2.98 -8.84 -12.31
CA VAL A 22 -2.52 -8.73 -10.92
C VAL A 22 -3.73 -8.63 -10.00
N ARG A 23 -3.74 -9.45 -8.94
CA ARG A 23 -4.77 -9.41 -7.89
C ARG A 23 -4.24 -8.96 -6.53
N ARG A 24 -2.93 -9.13 -6.30
CA ARG A 24 -2.26 -8.83 -5.03
C ARG A 24 -1.12 -7.83 -5.27
N ILE A 25 -1.06 -6.79 -4.44
CA ILE A 25 -0.01 -5.78 -4.48
C ILE A 25 0.68 -5.67 -3.12
N ILE A 26 2.00 -5.59 -3.14
CA ILE A 26 2.83 -5.39 -1.94
C ILE A 26 3.35 -3.95 -2.00
N LEU A 27 3.06 -3.15 -0.98
CA LEU A 27 3.44 -1.75 -0.92
C LEU A 27 4.62 -1.57 0.05
N THR A 28 5.75 -1.13 -0.49
CA THR A 28 6.97 -0.82 0.27
C THR A 28 7.43 0.62 0.00
N GLY A 29 8.35 1.12 0.83
CA GLY A 29 8.96 2.44 0.65
C GLY A 29 8.51 3.47 1.68
N GLN A 30 8.35 4.73 1.27
CA GLN A 30 8.10 5.83 2.20
C GLN A 30 7.17 6.90 1.58
N VAL A 31 6.32 7.58 2.35
CA VAL A 31 6.19 7.55 3.82
C VAL A 31 4.95 6.74 4.24
N THR A 32 5.03 5.93 5.30
CA THR A 32 3.97 5.00 5.77
C THR A 32 2.61 5.70 5.93
N GLU A 33 2.57 6.78 6.68
CA GLU A 33 1.37 7.56 7.01
C GLU A 33 0.89 8.49 5.87
N GLN A 34 1.57 8.47 4.72
CA GLN A 34 1.19 9.25 3.54
C GLN A 34 1.10 8.37 2.30
N CYS A 35 2.19 8.25 1.53
CA CYS A 35 2.17 7.60 0.23
C CYS A 35 1.75 6.13 0.31
N ILE A 36 2.14 5.41 1.37
CA ILE A 36 1.74 4.01 1.56
C ILE A 36 0.25 3.95 1.94
N LEU A 37 -0.19 4.66 2.98
CA LEU A 37 -1.59 4.71 3.40
C LEU A 37 -2.55 5.07 2.26
N TYR A 38 -2.27 6.13 1.50
CA TYR A 38 -3.15 6.56 0.42
C TYR A 38 -3.12 5.62 -0.79
N SER A 39 -1.98 4.99 -1.08
CA SER A 39 -1.92 3.98 -2.13
C SER A 39 -2.60 2.67 -1.70
N ALA A 40 -2.54 2.31 -0.42
CA ALA A 40 -3.25 1.17 0.14
C ALA A 40 -4.77 1.37 0.06
N LEU A 41 -5.26 2.56 0.41
CA LEU A 41 -6.69 2.91 0.25
C LEU A 41 -7.12 2.79 -1.23
N ASP A 42 -6.37 3.39 -2.15
CA ASP A 42 -6.69 3.32 -3.58
C ASP A 42 -6.61 1.88 -4.13
N GLY A 43 -5.65 1.08 -3.66
CA GLY A 43 -5.56 -0.33 -3.99
C GLY A 43 -6.78 -1.12 -3.50
N TYR A 44 -7.17 -0.88 -2.24
CA TYR A 44 -8.32 -1.52 -1.62
C TYR A 44 -9.64 -1.21 -2.33
N VAL A 45 -9.93 0.07 -2.63
CA VAL A 45 -11.18 0.44 -3.33
C VAL A 45 -11.23 -0.05 -4.77
N ARG A 46 -10.08 -0.41 -5.34
CA ARG A 46 -9.95 -1.07 -6.66
C ARG A 46 -9.97 -2.60 -6.57
N HIS A 47 -10.23 -3.15 -5.38
CA HIS A 47 -10.31 -4.57 -5.11
C HIS A 47 -9.00 -5.36 -5.26
N TYR A 48 -7.84 -4.70 -5.13
CA TYR A 48 -6.57 -5.42 -4.96
C TYR A 48 -6.46 -5.97 -3.53
N GLU A 49 -5.89 -7.17 -3.39
CA GLU A 49 -5.38 -7.68 -2.12
C GLU A 49 -4.12 -6.88 -1.77
N VAL A 50 -4.18 -6.11 -0.68
CA VAL A 50 -3.08 -5.21 -0.28
C VAL A 50 -2.25 -5.86 0.82
N VAL A 51 -0.93 -5.82 0.65
CA VAL A 51 0.05 -6.23 1.66
C VAL A 51 0.96 -5.06 1.96
N VAL A 52 1.20 -4.80 3.24
CA VAL A 52 2.10 -3.74 3.70
C VAL A 52 3.07 -4.33 4.71
N PRO A 53 4.31 -4.65 4.32
CA PRO A 53 5.31 -5.12 5.26
C PRO A 53 5.85 -4.01 6.16
N PRO A 54 5.60 -4.04 7.49
CA PRO A 54 6.00 -2.96 8.39
C PRO A 54 7.51 -2.74 8.45
N ASP A 55 8.31 -3.77 8.19
CA ASP A 55 9.78 -3.72 8.14
C ASP A 55 10.34 -3.16 6.82
N ALA A 56 9.49 -2.98 5.80
CA ALA A 56 9.87 -2.41 4.51
C ALA A 56 9.10 -1.13 4.17
N VAL A 57 8.51 -0.47 5.17
CA VAL A 57 7.96 0.88 5.06
C VAL A 57 8.55 1.81 6.12
N ALA A 58 8.89 3.05 5.72
CA ALA A 58 9.48 4.03 6.62
C ALA A 58 8.52 5.20 6.88
N HIS A 59 8.48 5.65 8.13
CA HIS A 59 7.65 6.75 8.60
C HIS A 59 8.48 8.00 8.93
N ILE A 60 7.82 9.15 9.00
CA ILE A 60 8.39 10.37 9.59
C ILE A 60 7.99 10.43 11.07
N ASP A 61 6.71 10.16 11.35
CA ASP A 61 6.15 10.19 12.69
C ASP A 61 5.67 8.79 13.10
N SER A 62 6.15 8.31 14.25
CA SER A 62 5.87 6.95 14.71
C SER A 62 4.41 6.76 15.14
N GLU A 63 3.78 7.77 15.75
CA GLU A 63 2.38 7.66 16.19
C GLU A 63 1.44 7.63 14.98
N LEU A 64 1.72 8.47 13.96
CA LEU A 64 0.97 8.44 12.71
C LEU A 64 1.22 7.16 11.92
N CYS A 65 2.44 6.60 11.97
CA CYS A 65 2.76 5.29 11.39
C CYS A 65 1.87 4.20 11.98
N ASP A 66 1.82 4.10 13.31
CA ASP A 66 1.03 3.09 14.01
C ASP A 66 -0.47 3.24 13.70
N ALA A 67 -0.96 4.48 13.67
CA ALA A 67 -2.34 4.77 13.28
C ALA A 67 -2.62 4.37 11.83
N ALA A 68 -1.71 4.66 10.90
CA ALA A 68 -1.85 4.32 9.49
C ALA A 68 -1.85 2.80 9.26
N LEU A 69 -0.91 2.06 9.87
CA LEU A 69 -0.87 0.60 9.82
C LEU A 69 -2.15 -0.01 10.37
N LYS A 70 -2.64 0.49 11.52
CA LYS A 70 -3.92 0.05 12.10
C LYS A 70 -5.11 0.34 11.18
N MET A 71 -5.14 1.49 10.51
CA MET A 71 -6.19 1.83 9.53
C MET A 71 -6.14 0.90 8.32
N MET A 72 -4.95 0.63 7.78
CA MET A 72 -4.77 -0.28 6.64
C MET A 72 -5.24 -1.69 6.99
N GLU A 73 -4.83 -2.23 8.13
CA GLU A 73 -5.27 -3.55 8.60
C GLU A 73 -6.79 -3.60 8.80
N ARG A 74 -7.35 -2.66 9.57
CA ARG A 74 -8.74 -2.77 10.06
C ARG A 74 -9.78 -2.35 9.03
N ASN A 75 -9.52 -1.29 8.28
CA ASN A 75 -10.51 -0.70 7.39
C ASN A 75 -10.34 -1.15 5.93
N MET A 76 -9.10 -1.49 5.55
CA MET A 76 -8.74 -1.86 4.18
C MET A 76 -8.39 -3.35 4.05
N LYS A 77 -8.45 -4.10 5.15
CA LYS A 77 -8.08 -5.53 5.21
C LYS A 77 -6.68 -5.81 4.66
N ALA A 78 -5.78 -4.83 4.79
CA ALA A 78 -4.41 -5.02 4.36
C ALA A 78 -3.73 -6.07 5.24
N GLU A 79 -3.01 -6.98 4.60
CA GLU A 79 -2.14 -7.93 5.28
C GLU A 79 -0.88 -7.20 5.79
N LEU A 80 -0.59 -7.31 7.08
CA LEU A 80 0.66 -6.83 7.68
C LEU A 80 1.55 -8.05 7.98
N SER A 81 2.49 -8.36 7.09
CA SER A 81 3.42 -9.50 7.21
C SER A 81 4.87 -9.02 7.08
N ASN A 82 5.86 -9.80 7.53
CA ASN A 82 7.25 -9.41 7.32
C ASN A 82 7.58 -9.41 5.82
N SER A 83 8.48 -8.55 5.37
CA SER A 83 8.91 -8.52 3.98
C SER A 83 9.44 -9.88 3.47
N SER A 84 10.02 -10.70 4.35
CA SER A 84 10.44 -12.08 4.04
C SER A 84 9.31 -13.02 3.66
N ASP A 85 8.09 -12.74 4.15
CA ASP A 85 6.93 -13.63 4.04
C ASP A 85 5.94 -13.14 2.97
N CYS A 86 6.23 -12.00 2.33
CA CYS A 86 5.34 -11.36 1.37
C CYS A 86 5.32 -12.05 0.00
N LEU A 87 6.35 -12.82 -0.33
CA LEU A 87 6.49 -13.54 -1.60
C LEU A 87 6.28 -15.04 -1.39
N PRO A 88 5.74 -15.76 -2.40
CA PRO A 88 5.58 -17.21 -2.34
C PRO A 88 6.92 -17.97 -2.37
#